data_AF-A0A1I1BD41-F1
#
_entry.id   AF-A0A1I1BD41-F1
#
_cell.length_a   1.000
_cell.length_b   1.000
_cell.length_c   1.000
_cell.angle_alpha   90.00
_cell.angle_beta   90.00
_cell.angle_gamma   90.00
#
_symmetry.space_group_name_H-M   'P 1'
#
loop_
_entity.id
_entity.type
_entity.pdbx_description
1 polymer ?
#
loop_
_entity_poly.entity_id
_entity_poly.type
_entity_poly.pdbx_seq_one_letter_code
_entity_poly.pdbx_strand_id
1 'polypeptide(L)'
;MLASLLPGLRDVRTPIAVGYLWLVLCWIWFSDELPAARPSGDGLVARVFELSALVGSAATIGAISFVAYLLGALLTLSFEGAVAQRVMPSFAVSRGVRITGYQYRELVDRLESELEERLGSLDGPIARRYGLQRGLSAGTEDDLRARLLVANQELYGEYDRLAAESTFRLNVCPALLAGAITAGIELWWGWLAIGVAGVALLVAQGVNRYALSMTVLRRAVLNGAVEHPYQAAMRSLEEQEMADQTRALEQERIAAERRERERKGGRIIN
;
A
#
# COMPACT_ATOMS: atom_id res chain seq x y z
N MET A 1 -12.20 -17.67 14.50
CA MET A 1 -10.82 -17.93 14.02
C MET A 1 -10.70 -18.08 12.49
N LEU A 2 -11.78 -18.32 11.73
CA LEU A 2 -11.73 -18.28 10.26
C LEU A 2 -11.74 -16.84 9.68
N ALA A 3 -12.27 -15.86 10.44
CA ALA A 3 -12.34 -14.46 10.03
C ALA A 3 -10.96 -13.79 9.85
N SER A 4 -9.91 -14.29 10.53
CA SER A 4 -8.55 -13.76 10.42
C SER A 4 -7.76 -14.34 9.23
N LEU A 5 -8.23 -15.40 8.57
CA LEU A 5 -7.63 -15.96 7.36
C LEU A 5 -8.16 -15.31 6.06
N LEU A 6 -9.29 -14.60 6.17
CA LEU A 6 -9.95 -13.92 5.05
C LEU A 6 -9.13 -12.77 4.41
N PRO A 7 -8.32 -11.98 5.13
CA PRO A 7 -7.49 -10.94 4.52
C PRO A 7 -6.48 -11.52 3.53
N GLY A 8 -5.74 -12.57 3.91
CA GLY A 8 -4.72 -13.18 3.04
C GLY A 8 -5.29 -13.83 1.77
N LEU A 9 -6.51 -14.37 1.82
CA LEU A 9 -7.18 -14.92 0.63
C LEU A 9 -7.49 -13.82 -0.41
N ARG A 10 -7.69 -12.59 0.05
CA ARG A 10 -8.03 -11.44 -0.81
C ARG A 10 -6.85 -11.00 -1.65
N ASP A 11 -5.64 -11.13 -1.13
CA ASP A 11 -4.43 -10.76 -1.86
C ASP A 11 -4.07 -11.80 -2.91
N VAL A 12 -4.36 -13.08 -2.64
CA VAL A 12 -4.10 -14.18 -3.58
C VAL A 12 -5.00 -14.15 -4.81
N ARG A 13 -6.24 -13.64 -4.69
CA ARG A 13 -7.20 -13.65 -5.81
C ARG A 13 -6.73 -12.84 -7.02
N THR A 14 -6.02 -11.73 -6.79
CA THR A 14 -5.63 -10.80 -7.85
C THR A 14 -4.54 -11.41 -8.73
N PRO A 15 -3.41 -11.91 -8.19
CA PRO A 15 -2.44 -12.68 -8.95
C PRO A 15 -3.06 -13.87 -9.69
N ILE A 16 -3.90 -14.67 -9.02
CA ILE A 16 -4.53 -15.83 -9.68
C ILE A 16 -5.36 -15.40 -10.91
N ALA A 17 -6.23 -14.40 -10.74
CA ALA A 17 -7.09 -13.93 -11.84
C ALA A 17 -6.28 -13.32 -13.00
N VAL A 18 -5.31 -12.47 -12.67
CA VAL A 18 -4.40 -11.85 -13.66
C VAL A 18 -3.63 -12.92 -14.42
N GLY A 19 -3.09 -13.90 -13.70
CA GLY A 19 -2.37 -15.02 -14.27
C GLY A 19 -3.21 -15.86 -15.22
N TYR A 20 -4.44 -16.21 -14.84
CA TYR A 20 -5.34 -16.95 -15.72
C TYR A 20 -5.70 -16.16 -16.98
N LEU A 21 -5.94 -14.85 -16.86
CA LEU A 21 -6.22 -14.02 -18.03
C LEU A 21 -5.04 -14.02 -19.01
N TRP A 22 -3.81 -13.89 -18.50
CA TRP A 22 -2.62 -13.98 -19.33
C TRP A 22 -2.41 -15.37 -19.92
N LEU A 23 -2.64 -16.45 -19.17
CA LEU A 23 -2.56 -17.81 -19.71
C LEU A 23 -3.57 -18.04 -20.82
N VAL A 24 -4.79 -17.54 -20.69
CA VAL A 24 -5.83 -17.63 -21.74
C VAL A 24 -5.40 -16.84 -22.98
N LEU A 25 -4.82 -15.65 -22.81
CA LEU A 25 -4.31 -14.86 -23.94
C LEU A 25 -3.14 -15.55 -24.65
N CYS A 26 -2.18 -16.07 -23.89
CA CYS A 26 -1.08 -16.86 -24.44
C CYS A 26 -1.63 -18.09 -25.17
N TRP A 27 -2.60 -18.79 -24.58
CA TRP A 27 -3.25 -19.91 -25.24
C TRP A 27 -3.87 -19.49 -26.58
N ILE A 28 -4.62 -18.39 -26.62
CA ILE A 28 -5.20 -17.88 -27.86
C ILE A 28 -4.11 -17.60 -28.91
N TRP A 29 -3.02 -16.93 -28.53
CA TRP A 29 -1.93 -16.58 -29.46
C TRP A 29 -1.13 -17.78 -29.98
N PHE A 30 -0.97 -18.83 -29.17
CA PHE A 30 -0.12 -19.97 -29.52
C PHE A 30 -0.92 -21.26 -29.82
N SER A 31 -2.25 -21.23 -29.77
CA SER A 31 -3.08 -22.44 -29.92
C SER A 31 -2.87 -23.15 -31.25
N ASP A 32 -2.58 -22.42 -32.32
CA ASP A 32 -2.33 -23.00 -33.65
C ASP A 32 -0.95 -23.68 -33.76
N GLU A 33 0.01 -23.30 -32.92
CA GLU A 33 1.34 -23.92 -32.86
C GLU A 33 1.37 -25.18 -31.98
N LEU A 34 0.36 -25.35 -31.12
CA LEU A 34 0.29 -26.48 -30.22
C LEU A 34 -0.16 -27.74 -30.97
N PRO A 35 0.60 -28.85 -30.90
CA PRO A 35 0.25 -30.06 -31.60
C PRO A 35 -1.08 -30.62 -31.06
N ALA A 36 -2.09 -30.72 -31.93
CA ALA A 36 -3.41 -31.24 -31.59
C ALA A 36 -3.39 -32.74 -31.22
N ALA A 37 -2.35 -33.47 -31.63
CA ALA A 37 -2.15 -34.87 -31.33
C ALA A 37 -0.93 -35.07 -30.41
N ARG A 38 -0.95 -36.15 -29.62
CA ARG A 38 0.18 -36.54 -28.77
C ARG A 38 1.46 -36.60 -29.62
N PRO A 39 2.50 -35.81 -29.32
CA PRO A 39 3.71 -35.80 -30.12
C PRO A 39 4.40 -37.17 -30.02
N SER A 40 4.72 -37.77 -31.18
CA SER A 40 5.29 -39.12 -31.28
C SER A 40 6.81 -39.20 -31.02
N GLY A 41 7.43 -38.19 -30.40
CA GLY A 41 8.88 -38.11 -30.23
C GLY A 41 9.33 -37.73 -28.81
N ASP A 42 10.60 -37.97 -28.48
CA ASP A 42 11.20 -37.82 -27.14
C ASP A 42 11.42 -36.36 -26.65
N GLY A 43 10.67 -35.41 -27.19
CA GLY A 43 10.78 -33.99 -26.88
C GLY A 43 10.26 -33.61 -25.49
N LEU A 44 10.64 -32.42 -25.01
CA LEU A 44 10.16 -31.85 -23.74
C LEU A 44 8.63 -31.84 -23.65
N VAL A 45 7.95 -31.49 -24.75
CA VAL A 45 6.48 -31.44 -24.82
C VAL A 45 5.88 -32.82 -24.57
N ALA A 46 6.42 -33.88 -25.17
CA ALA A 46 5.92 -35.25 -24.95
C ALA A 46 6.06 -35.67 -23.47
N ARG A 47 7.18 -35.30 -22.83
CA ARG A 47 7.39 -35.57 -21.39
C ARG A 47 6.39 -34.82 -20.50
N VAL A 48 6.02 -33.59 -20.85
CA VAL A 48 4.99 -32.82 -20.12
C VAL A 48 3.62 -33.49 -20.26
N PHE A 49 3.26 -33.97 -21.45
CA PHE A 49 2.02 -34.73 -21.67
C PHE A 49 2.00 -36.08 -20.92
N GLU A 50 3.14 -36.77 -20.84
CA GLU A 50 3.26 -38.00 -20.07
C GLU A 50 3.15 -37.75 -18.57
N LEU A 51 3.78 -36.68 -18.09
CA LEU A 51 3.67 -36.27 -16.71
C LEU A 51 2.21 -35.93 -16.36
N SER A 52 1.50 -35.16 -17.19
CA SER A 52 0.10 -34.81 -16.91
C SER A 52 -0.82 -36.04 -16.92
N ALA A 53 -0.57 -37.01 -17.80
CA ALA A 53 -1.28 -38.29 -17.80
C ALA A 53 -0.99 -39.12 -16.54
N LEU A 54 0.24 -39.07 -16.02
CA LEU A 54 0.66 -39.81 -14.84
C LEU A 54 0.11 -39.21 -13.54
N VAL A 55 0.16 -37.88 -13.37
CA VAL A 55 -0.29 -37.23 -12.12
C VAL A 55 -1.82 -37.01 -12.10
N GLY A 56 -2.47 -37.09 -13.26
CA GLY A 56 -3.92 -36.98 -13.40
C GLY A 56 -4.42 -35.54 -13.57
N SER A 57 -5.71 -35.42 -13.89
CA SER A 57 -6.36 -34.13 -14.19
C SER A 57 -6.34 -33.17 -13.00
N ALA A 58 -6.59 -33.67 -11.78
CA ALA A 58 -6.62 -32.84 -10.57
C ALA A 58 -5.26 -32.17 -10.30
N ALA A 59 -4.17 -32.92 -10.40
CA ALA A 59 -2.83 -32.37 -10.19
C ALA A 59 -2.41 -31.44 -11.33
N THR A 60 -2.83 -31.72 -12.57
CA THR A 60 -2.59 -30.83 -13.72
C THR A 60 -3.29 -29.48 -13.52
N ILE A 61 -4.54 -29.48 -13.06
CA ILE A 61 -5.26 -28.24 -12.69
C ILE A 61 -4.52 -27.52 -11.57
N GLY A 62 -4.03 -28.24 -10.55
CA GLY A 62 -3.23 -27.67 -9.47
C GLY A 62 -1.94 -26.99 -9.99
N ALA A 63 -1.21 -27.65 -10.88
CA ALA A 63 0.01 -27.13 -11.50
C ALA A 63 -0.26 -25.89 -12.36
N ILE A 64 -1.30 -25.92 -13.20
CA ILE A 64 -1.71 -24.76 -14.02
C ILE A 64 -2.12 -23.59 -13.12
N SER A 65 -2.89 -23.86 -12.06
CA SER A 65 -3.27 -22.84 -11.06
C SER A 65 -2.06 -22.21 -10.39
N PHE A 66 -1.05 -23.01 -10.06
CA PHE A 66 0.21 -22.52 -9.47
C PHE A 66 1.01 -21.67 -10.45
N VAL A 67 1.13 -22.09 -11.72
CA VAL A 67 1.76 -21.29 -12.78
C VAL A 67 1.01 -19.99 -13.00
N ALA A 68 -0.33 -20.03 -13.03
CA ALA A 68 -1.17 -18.84 -13.12
C ALA A 68 -0.86 -17.88 -11.95
N TYR A 69 -0.84 -18.38 -10.72
CA TYR A 69 -0.49 -17.58 -9.55
C TYR A 69 0.89 -16.92 -9.69
N LEU A 70 1.93 -17.68 -10.06
CA LEU A 70 3.29 -17.14 -10.22
C LEU A 70 3.35 -16.08 -11.32
N LEU A 71 2.77 -16.36 -12.48
CA LEU A 71 2.73 -15.42 -13.60
C LEU A 71 2.00 -14.14 -13.22
N GLY A 72 0.85 -14.27 -12.58
CA GLY A 72 0.09 -13.13 -12.11
C GLY A 72 0.81 -12.36 -11.01
N ALA A 73 1.52 -13.01 -10.09
CA ALA A 73 2.30 -12.33 -9.06
C ALA A 73 3.43 -11.49 -9.66
N LEU A 74 4.07 -11.97 -10.75
CA LEU A 74 5.08 -11.23 -11.49
C LEU A 74 4.50 -10.05 -12.28
N LEU A 75 3.28 -10.19 -12.81
CA LEU A 75 2.62 -9.17 -13.65
C LEU A 75 1.73 -8.19 -12.87
N THR A 76 1.45 -8.49 -11.60
CA THR A 76 0.67 -7.60 -10.73
C THR A 76 1.51 -6.37 -10.41
N LEU A 77 1.01 -5.21 -10.80
CA LEU A 77 1.56 -3.91 -10.48
C LEU A 77 1.03 -3.43 -9.13
N SER A 78 1.94 -3.01 -8.26
CA SER A 78 1.60 -2.29 -7.03
C SER A 78 1.28 -0.84 -7.38
N PHE A 79 0.00 -0.47 -7.32
CA PHE A 79 -0.46 0.89 -7.54
C PHE A 79 -0.37 1.72 -6.25
N GLU A 80 0.85 1.93 -5.75
CA GLU A 80 1.10 2.79 -4.59
C GLU A 80 1.32 4.25 -5.05
N GLY A 81 0.40 5.14 -4.64
CA GLY A 81 0.56 6.60 -4.60
C GLY A 81 0.68 7.38 -5.92
N ALA A 82 1.62 7.04 -6.79
CA ALA A 82 2.06 7.91 -7.89
C ALA A 82 1.19 7.79 -9.15
N VAL A 83 0.79 6.56 -9.51
CA VAL A 83 0.01 6.32 -10.74
C VAL A 83 -1.42 6.84 -10.60
N ALA A 84 -2.04 6.61 -9.45
CA ALA A 84 -3.38 7.11 -9.16
C ALA A 84 -3.43 8.64 -9.28
N GLN A 85 -2.47 9.37 -8.68
CA GLN A 85 -2.43 10.84 -8.75
C GLN A 85 -2.26 11.38 -10.18
N ARG A 86 -1.48 10.73 -11.04
CA ARG A 86 -1.27 11.18 -12.43
C ARG A 86 -2.48 10.92 -13.34
N VAL A 87 -3.20 9.82 -13.12
CA VAL A 87 -4.35 9.42 -13.94
C VAL A 87 -5.66 10.09 -13.45
N MET A 88 -5.70 10.59 -12.22
CA MET A 88 -6.90 11.12 -11.56
C MET A 88 -7.44 12.52 -11.94
N PRO A 89 -6.73 13.48 -12.59
CA PRO A 89 -7.18 14.87 -12.53
C PRO A 89 -8.53 15.12 -13.23
N SER A 90 -8.91 14.28 -14.20
CA SER A 90 -10.13 14.50 -15.00
C SER A 90 -11.35 13.67 -14.59
N PHE A 91 -11.16 12.53 -13.92
CA PHE A 91 -12.24 11.55 -13.71
C PHE A 91 -12.81 11.51 -12.28
N ALA A 92 -12.14 12.11 -11.29
CA ALA A 92 -12.64 12.21 -9.92
C ALA A 92 -13.72 13.32 -9.79
N VAL A 93 -14.93 12.99 -10.23
CA VAL A 93 -16.12 13.88 -10.28
C VAL A 93 -17.02 13.75 -9.03
N SER A 94 -16.68 12.91 -8.05
CA SER A 94 -17.46 12.87 -6.80
C SER A 94 -17.09 14.07 -5.92
N ARG A 95 -18.01 15.05 -5.81
CA ARG A 95 -17.85 16.26 -4.98
C ARG A 95 -17.41 15.97 -3.54
N GLY A 96 -17.82 14.84 -2.97
CA GLY A 96 -17.48 14.45 -1.60
C GLY A 96 -16.00 14.12 -1.39
N VAL A 97 -15.30 13.55 -2.39
CA VAL A 97 -13.88 13.20 -2.28
C VAL A 97 -13.00 14.45 -2.24
N ARG A 98 -13.40 15.52 -2.95
CA ARG A 98 -12.67 16.78 -2.96
C ARG A 98 -12.67 17.43 -1.57
N ILE A 99 -13.82 17.52 -0.91
CA ILE A 99 -13.97 18.22 0.38
C ILE A 99 -13.10 17.59 1.47
N THR A 100 -13.16 16.26 1.64
CA THR A 100 -12.34 15.58 2.67
C THR A 100 -10.84 15.66 2.36
N GLY A 101 -10.47 15.68 1.06
CA GLY A 101 -9.08 15.88 0.66
C GLY A 101 -8.51 17.23 1.10
N TYR A 102 -9.28 18.32 0.99
CA TYR A 102 -8.84 19.65 1.42
C TYR A 102 -8.61 19.72 2.94
N GLN A 103 -9.57 19.25 3.74
CA GLN A 103 -9.46 19.29 5.21
C GLN A 103 -8.28 18.46 5.71
N TYR A 104 -8.07 17.27 5.13
CA TYR A 104 -6.93 16.44 5.48
C TYR A 104 -5.61 17.11 5.09
N ARG A 105 -5.53 17.69 3.88
CA ARG A 105 -4.33 18.41 3.43
C ARG A 105 -4.03 19.58 4.35
N GLU A 106 -5.02 20.39 4.69
CA GLU A 106 -4.85 21.50 5.62
C GLU A 106 -4.36 21.05 7.00
N LEU A 107 -4.89 19.93 7.52
CA LEU A 107 -4.41 19.35 8.77
C LEU A 107 -2.96 18.88 8.67
N VAL A 108 -2.60 18.18 7.60
CA VAL A 108 -1.23 17.71 7.39
C VAL A 108 -0.26 18.88 7.21
N ASP A 109 -0.59 19.86 6.37
CA ASP A 109 0.21 21.06 6.15
C ASP A 109 0.41 21.84 7.46
N ARG A 110 -0.63 21.93 8.30
CA ARG A 110 -0.54 22.55 9.63
C ARG A 110 0.40 21.78 10.55
N LEU A 111 0.24 20.46 10.66
CA LEU A 111 1.10 19.60 11.48
C LEU A 111 2.55 19.61 10.99
N GLU A 112 2.77 19.64 9.68
CA GLU A 112 4.09 19.75 9.07
C GLU A 112 4.73 21.10 9.41
N SER A 113 3.99 22.20 9.25
CA SER A 113 4.50 23.54 9.60
C SER A 113 4.83 23.70 11.09
N GLU A 114 4.00 23.17 11.99
CA GLU A 114 4.25 23.21 13.45
C GLU A 114 5.49 22.36 13.82
N LEU A 115 5.63 21.19 13.19
CA LEU A 115 6.79 20.34 13.40
C LEU A 115 8.07 20.97 12.83
N GLU A 116 8.00 21.61 11.66
CA GLU A 116 9.13 22.35 11.08
C GLU A 116 9.54 23.54 11.95
N GLU A 117 8.57 24.29 12.50
CA GLU A 117 8.84 25.40 13.42
C GLU A 117 9.54 24.91 14.69
N ARG A 118 9.05 23.82 15.30
CA ARG A 118 9.67 23.22 16.49
C ARG A 118 11.04 22.59 16.21
N LEU A 119 11.23 21.96 15.05
CA LEU A 119 12.52 21.41 14.66
C LEU A 119 13.52 22.50 14.27
N GLY A 120 13.06 23.60 13.68
CA GLY A 120 13.88 24.75 13.31
C GLY A 120 14.43 25.51 14.52
N SER A 121 13.75 25.45 15.66
CA SER A 121 14.24 26.01 16.93
C SER A 121 15.29 25.12 17.61
N LEU A 122 15.37 23.84 17.25
CA LEU A 122 16.37 22.90 17.74
C LEU A 122 17.66 23.03 16.92
N ASP A 123 18.58 23.90 17.37
CA ASP A 123 19.90 24.08 16.76
C ASP A 123 20.70 22.75 16.70
N GLY A 124 21.00 22.26 15.48
CA GLY A 124 22.11 21.33 15.25
C GLY A 124 21.80 19.89 14.76
N PRO A 125 22.72 18.92 15.00
CA PRO A 125 22.75 17.60 14.36
C PRO A 125 21.56 16.68 14.65
N ILE A 126 20.66 17.07 15.55
CA ILE A 126 19.46 16.32 15.94
C ILE A 126 18.45 16.29 14.78
N ALA A 127 18.22 17.42 14.08
CA ALA A 127 17.37 17.46 12.90
C ALA A 127 17.87 16.53 11.77
N ARG A 128 19.20 16.38 11.64
CA ARG A 128 19.84 15.42 10.72
C ARG A 128 19.70 13.97 11.18
N ARG A 129 19.75 13.72 12.49
CA ARG A 129 19.63 12.37 13.08
C ARG A 129 18.22 11.80 12.91
N TYR A 130 17.20 12.66 12.89
CA TYR A 130 15.84 12.23 12.68
C TYR A 130 15.44 12.08 11.21
N GLY A 131 16.30 12.45 10.23
CA GLY A 131 16.12 12.06 8.82
C GLY A 131 14.71 12.28 8.25
N LEU A 132 13.98 13.25 8.81
CA LEU A 132 12.51 13.35 8.72
C LEU A 132 12.02 13.48 7.28
N GLN A 133 12.85 14.05 6.42
CA GLN A 133 12.41 14.52 5.11
C GLN A 133 12.26 13.42 4.05
N ARG A 134 12.76 12.19 4.28
CA ARG A 134 12.61 11.07 3.31
C ARG A 134 11.84 9.87 3.83
N GLY A 135 11.80 9.66 5.14
CA GLY A 135 11.08 8.52 5.75
C GLY A 135 9.58 8.76 5.92
N LEU A 136 9.17 10.00 6.23
CA LEU A 136 7.79 10.29 6.62
C LEU A 136 6.80 10.25 5.46
N SER A 137 7.21 10.59 4.25
CA SER A 137 6.33 10.56 3.07
C SER A 137 6.17 9.15 2.47
N ALA A 138 7.19 8.28 2.59
CA ALA A 138 7.16 6.93 2.04
C ALA A 138 6.51 5.91 2.99
N GLY A 139 6.48 6.17 4.30
CA GLY A 139 5.90 5.28 5.31
C GLY A 139 4.54 5.70 5.85
N THR A 140 3.98 6.84 5.46
CA THR A 140 2.75 7.36 6.11
C THR A 140 1.56 6.44 5.88
N GLU A 141 1.36 5.96 4.66
CA GLU A 141 0.16 5.16 4.37
C GLU A 141 0.19 3.80 5.07
N ASP A 142 1.31 3.08 5.00
CA ASP A 142 1.44 1.78 5.65
C ASP A 142 1.44 1.88 7.18
N ASP A 143 2.06 2.90 7.76
CA ASP A 143 1.99 3.14 9.20
C ASP A 143 0.55 3.50 9.62
N LEU A 144 -0.14 4.34 8.85
CA LEU A 144 -1.55 4.66 9.10
C LEU A 144 -2.45 3.43 8.95
N ARG A 145 -2.19 2.54 7.99
CA ARG A 145 -2.91 1.26 7.85
C ARG A 145 -2.68 0.36 9.05
N ALA A 146 -1.43 0.21 9.51
CA ALA A 146 -1.09 -0.61 10.66
C ALA A 146 -1.75 -0.07 11.94
N ARG A 147 -1.70 1.25 12.15
CA ARG A 147 -2.38 1.90 13.28
C ARG A 147 -3.90 1.79 13.18
N LEU A 148 -4.48 1.94 11.99
CA LEU A 148 -5.92 1.77 11.77
C LEU A 148 -6.38 0.35 12.07
N LEU A 149 -5.59 -0.66 11.69
CA LEU A 149 -5.89 -2.06 12.01
C LEU A 149 -5.97 -2.30 13.52
N VAL A 150 -5.06 -1.69 14.30
CA VAL A 150 -5.04 -1.80 15.77
C VAL A 150 -6.17 -0.99 16.41
N ALA A 151 -6.40 0.24 15.94
CA ALA A 151 -7.34 1.17 16.55
C ALA A 151 -8.81 0.87 16.20
N ASN A 152 -9.11 0.49 14.96
CA ASN A 152 -10.46 0.24 14.49
C ASN A 152 -10.50 -0.78 13.34
N GLN A 153 -10.75 -2.05 13.69
CA GLN A 153 -10.81 -3.16 12.72
C GLN A 153 -11.94 -3.00 11.68
N GLU A 154 -13.04 -2.35 12.01
CA GLU A 154 -14.16 -2.15 11.07
C GLU A 154 -13.78 -1.17 9.96
N LEU A 155 -13.22 -0.01 10.33
CA LEU A 155 -12.72 0.97 9.37
C LEU A 155 -11.57 0.41 8.53
N TYR A 156 -10.68 -0.37 9.15
CA TYR A 156 -9.63 -1.08 8.41
C TYR A 156 -10.22 -2.07 7.41
N GLY A 157 -11.24 -2.84 7.80
CA GLY A 157 -11.91 -3.79 6.91
C GLY A 157 -12.58 -3.11 5.71
N GLU A 158 -13.20 -1.94 5.90
CA GLU A 158 -13.75 -1.13 4.81
C GLU A 158 -12.66 -0.59 3.89
N TYR A 159 -11.61 -0.01 4.47
CA TYR A 159 -10.42 0.47 3.76
C TYR A 159 -9.81 -0.63 2.89
N ASP A 160 -9.49 -1.77 3.48
CA ASP A 160 -8.82 -2.90 2.84
C ASP A 160 -9.69 -3.50 1.73
N ARG A 161 -11.01 -3.61 1.95
CA ARG A 161 -11.93 -4.07 0.91
C ARG A 161 -11.92 -3.16 -0.32
N LEU A 162 -12.00 -1.84 -0.11
CA LEU A 162 -11.99 -0.85 -1.19
C LEU A 162 -10.65 -0.82 -1.92
N ALA A 163 -9.54 -0.86 -1.18
CA ALA A 163 -8.19 -0.90 -1.71
C ALA A 163 -7.99 -2.15 -2.58
N ALA A 164 -8.27 -3.34 -2.04
CA ALA A 164 -8.12 -4.59 -2.77
C ALA A 164 -9.04 -4.71 -4.00
N GLU A 165 -10.25 -4.11 -3.97
CA GLU A 165 -11.11 -4.03 -5.15
C GLU A 165 -10.50 -3.12 -6.24
N SER A 166 -9.92 -1.98 -5.84
CA SER A 166 -9.24 -1.08 -6.79
C SER A 166 -8.03 -1.75 -7.45
N THR A 167 -7.17 -2.39 -6.66
CA THR A 167 -5.98 -3.11 -7.12
C THR A 167 -6.36 -4.22 -8.09
N PHE A 168 -7.41 -4.98 -7.79
CA PHE A 168 -7.92 -6.03 -8.68
C PHE A 168 -8.32 -5.47 -10.05
N ARG A 169 -9.15 -4.43 -10.08
CA ARG A 169 -9.67 -3.83 -11.32
C ARG A 169 -8.54 -3.30 -12.19
N LEU A 170 -7.58 -2.59 -11.60
CA LEU A 170 -6.47 -1.99 -12.33
C LEU A 170 -5.51 -3.05 -12.90
N ASN A 171 -5.25 -4.13 -12.17
CA ASN A 171 -4.35 -5.20 -12.61
C ASN A 171 -4.94 -6.11 -13.70
N VAL A 172 -6.26 -6.23 -13.77
CA VAL A 172 -6.94 -6.98 -14.82
C VAL A 172 -6.96 -6.21 -16.16
N CYS A 173 -6.86 -4.88 -16.13
CA CYS A 173 -6.95 -4.03 -17.32
C CYS A 173 -5.91 -4.33 -18.42
N PRO A 174 -4.61 -4.53 -18.13
CA PRO A 174 -3.61 -4.84 -19.16
C PRO A 174 -3.93 -6.10 -19.96
N ALA A 175 -4.34 -7.19 -19.29
CA ALA A 175 -4.72 -8.42 -19.95
C ALA A 175 -5.99 -8.23 -20.81
N LEU A 176 -7.02 -7.58 -20.25
CA LEU A 176 -8.23 -7.28 -21.02
C LEU A 176 -7.95 -6.40 -22.25
N LEU A 177 -7.04 -5.42 -22.13
CA LEU A 177 -6.64 -4.58 -23.24
C LEU A 177 -5.92 -5.38 -24.33
N ALA A 178 -5.00 -6.28 -23.95
CA ALA A 178 -4.32 -7.17 -24.88
C ALA A 178 -5.32 -8.11 -25.59
N GLY A 179 -6.31 -8.63 -24.85
CA GLY A 179 -7.41 -9.41 -25.43
C GLY A 179 -8.27 -8.62 -26.41
N ALA A 180 -8.60 -7.37 -26.07
CA ALA A 180 -9.35 -6.47 -26.96
C ALA A 180 -8.58 -6.16 -28.25
N ILE A 181 -7.27 -5.97 -28.17
CA ILE A 181 -6.39 -5.78 -29.33
C ILE A 181 -6.39 -7.03 -30.20
N THR A 182 -6.22 -8.21 -29.60
CA THR A 182 -6.22 -9.49 -30.32
C THR A 182 -7.54 -9.72 -31.04
N ALA A 183 -8.67 -9.56 -30.34
CA ALA A 183 -10.00 -9.70 -30.94
C ALA A 183 -10.27 -8.64 -32.03
N GLY A 184 -9.72 -7.44 -31.88
CA GLY A 184 -9.82 -6.38 -32.87
C GLY A 184 -9.09 -6.70 -34.19
N ILE A 185 -7.96 -7.38 -34.09
CA ILE A 185 -7.15 -7.81 -35.24
C ILE A 185 -7.80 -9.02 -35.94
N GLU A 186 -8.22 -10.04 -35.18
CA GLU A 186 -8.70 -11.31 -35.73
C GLU A 186 -10.18 -11.30 -36.17
N LEU A 187 -11.05 -10.60 -35.45
CA LEU A 187 -12.49 -10.62 -35.73
C LEU A 187 -12.95 -9.33 -36.41
N TRP A 188 -12.93 -8.22 -35.67
CA TRP A 188 -13.47 -6.94 -36.12
C TRP A 188 -13.06 -5.78 -35.20
N TRP A 189 -12.74 -4.62 -35.78
CA TRP A 189 -12.33 -3.41 -35.04
C TRP A 189 -13.35 -2.93 -33.99
N GLY A 190 -14.63 -3.27 -34.14
CA GLY A 190 -15.65 -2.96 -33.13
C GLY A 190 -15.38 -3.63 -31.77
N TRP A 191 -14.77 -4.83 -31.75
CA TRP A 191 -14.37 -5.49 -30.51
C TRP A 191 -13.25 -4.75 -29.79
N LEU A 192 -12.32 -4.15 -30.54
CA LEU A 192 -11.30 -3.26 -29.97
C LEU A 192 -11.95 -2.04 -29.33
N ALA A 193 -12.89 -1.39 -30.01
CA ALA A 193 -13.59 -0.22 -29.47
C ALA A 193 -14.37 -0.55 -28.18
N ILE A 194 -15.12 -1.66 -28.18
CA ILE A 194 -15.85 -2.14 -27.01
C ILE A 194 -14.90 -2.49 -25.87
N GLY A 195 -13.81 -3.21 -26.17
CA GLY A 195 -12.82 -3.62 -25.18
C GLY A 195 -12.08 -2.44 -24.56
N VAL A 196 -11.63 -1.48 -25.36
CA VAL A 196 -10.99 -0.24 -24.89
C VAL A 196 -11.95 0.57 -24.03
N ALA A 197 -13.22 0.72 -24.43
CA ALA A 197 -14.22 1.40 -23.62
C ALA A 197 -14.47 0.68 -22.29
N GLY A 198 -14.56 -0.65 -22.29
CA GLY A 198 -14.68 -1.47 -21.08
C GLY A 198 -13.49 -1.34 -20.14
N VAL A 199 -12.26 -1.36 -20.67
CA VAL A 199 -11.03 -1.13 -19.91
C VAL A 199 -11.01 0.28 -19.33
N ALA A 200 -11.35 1.31 -20.10
CA ALA A 200 -11.41 2.68 -19.62
C ALA A 200 -12.42 2.85 -18.47
N LEU A 201 -13.59 2.21 -18.57
CA LEU A 201 -14.58 2.19 -17.50
C LEU A 201 -14.07 1.46 -16.25
N LEU A 202 -13.40 0.32 -16.40
CA LEU A 202 -12.79 -0.42 -15.29
C LEU A 202 -11.70 0.38 -14.59
N VAL A 203 -10.85 1.08 -15.34
CA VAL A 203 -9.84 1.99 -14.79
C VAL A 203 -10.52 3.10 -14.00
N ALA A 204 -11.53 3.76 -14.57
CA ALA A 204 -12.27 4.82 -13.88
C ALA A 204 -12.91 4.32 -12.57
N GLN A 205 -13.52 3.12 -12.59
CA GLN A 205 -14.09 2.50 -11.39
C GLN A 205 -13.02 2.11 -10.37
N GLY A 206 -11.88 1.56 -10.80
CA GLY A 206 -10.75 1.22 -9.93
C GLY A 206 -10.18 2.45 -9.24
N VAL A 207 -9.93 3.51 -10.00
CA VAL A 207 -9.47 4.81 -9.51
C VAL A 207 -10.46 5.40 -8.49
N ASN A 208 -11.77 5.35 -8.77
CA ASN A 208 -12.78 5.83 -7.84
C ASN A 208 -12.81 5.01 -6.53
N ARG A 209 -12.65 3.68 -6.61
CA ARG A 209 -12.56 2.81 -5.41
C ARG A 209 -11.32 3.12 -4.56
N TYR A 210 -10.18 3.39 -5.19
CA TYR A 210 -8.98 3.83 -4.50
C TYR A 210 -9.17 5.19 -3.80
N ALA A 211 -9.83 6.15 -4.46
CA ALA A 211 -10.14 7.44 -3.84
C ALA A 211 -11.03 7.31 -2.59
N LEU A 212 -11.99 6.38 -2.64
CA LEU A 212 -12.86 6.07 -1.49
C LEU A 212 -12.07 5.42 -0.35
N SER A 213 -11.14 4.49 -0.62
CA SER A 213 -10.31 3.92 0.45
C SER A 213 -9.46 5.00 1.15
N MET A 214 -8.84 5.91 0.38
CA MET A 214 -8.12 7.05 0.97
C MET A 214 -9.03 7.94 1.82
N THR A 215 -10.28 8.10 1.43
CA THR A 215 -11.24 8.90 2.19
C THR A 215 -11.54 8.26 3.56
N VAL A 216 -11.63 6.93 3.63
CA VAL A 216 -11.80 6.21 4.91
C VAL A 216 -10.60 6.46 5.82
N LEU A 217 -9.38 6.31 5.31
CA LEU A 217 -8.15 6.54 6.08
C LEU A 217 -8.06 7.98 6.60
N ARG A 218 -8.35 8.97 5.73
CA ARG A 218 -8.34 10.39 6.11
C ARG A 218 -9.40 10.72 7.15
N ARG A 219 -10.61 10.16 7.03
CA ARG A 219 -11.68 10.34 8.04
C ARG A 219 -11.30 9.72 9.37
N ALA A 220 -10.61 8.57 9.38
CA ALA A 220 -10.12 7.97 10.60
C ALA A 220 -9.12 8.89 11.33
N VAL A 221 -8.21 9.52 10.58
CA VAL A 221 -7.28 10.52 11.15
C VAL A 221 -8.02 11.78 11.63
N LEU A 222 -8.92 12.34 10.82
CA LEU A 222 -9.67 13.55 11.17
C LEU A 222 -10.59 13.36 12.39
N ASN A 223 -11.14 12.17 12.57
CA ASN A 223 -11.98 11.84 13.72
C ASN A 223 -11.17 11.45 14.97
N GLY A 224 -9.83 11.48 14.90
CA GLY A 224 -8.96 11.06 16.00
C GLY A 224 -8.97 9.56 16.28
N ALA A 225 -9.51 8.75 15.36
CA ALA A 225 -9.48 7.29 15.51
C ALA A 225 -8.07 6.72 15.30
N VAL A 226 -7.23 7.41 14.52
CA VAL A 226 -5.82 7.07 14.31
C VAL A 226 -4.97 8.32 14.47
N GLU A 227 -3.95 8.24 15.30
CA GLU A 227 -2.96 9.31 15.48
C GLU A 227 -2.06 9.39 14.25
N HIS A 228 -1.92 10.60 13.68
CA HIS A 228 -1.04 10.81 12.53
C HIS A 228 0.43 10.65 12.96
N PRO A 229 1.33 10.12 12.11
CA PRO A 229 2.76 9.99 12.46
C PRO A 229 3.41 11.29 12.96
N TYR A 230 3.00 12.43 12.40
CA TYR A 230 3.43 13.75 12.87
C TYR A 230 2.99 14.07 14.31
N GLN A 231 1.77 13.70 14.70
CA GLN A 231 1.30 13.89 16.08
C GLN A 231 2.11 13.03 17.06
N ALA A 232 2.34 11.77 16.71
CA ALA A 232 3.20 10.89 17.50
C ALA A 232 4.63 11.42 17.63
N ALA A 233 5.18 11.99 16.53
CA ALA A 233 6.50 12.61 16.55
C ALA A 233 6.53 13.84 17.46
N MET A 234 5.55 14.75 17.36
CA MET A 234 5.44 15.93 18.24
C MET A 234 5.36 15.52 19.71
N ARG A 235 4.52 14.53 20.03
CA ARG A 235 4.41 14.02 21.40
C ARG A 235 5.73 13.46 21.93
N SER A 236 6.47 12.73 21.10
CA SER A 236 7.78 12.20 21.49
C SER A 236 8.83 13.29 21.73
N LEU A 237 8.74 14.42 20.99
CA LEU A 237 9.59 15.59 21.23
C LEU A 237 9.21 16.28 22.54
N GLU A 238 7.91 16.49 22.81
CA GLU A 238 7.42 17.08 24.06
C GLU A 238 7.84 16.24 25.29
N GLU A 239 7.74 14.91 25.18
CA GLU A 239 8.18 13.99 26.23
C GLU A 239 9.70 14.08 26.48
N GLN A 240 10.50 14.25 25.42
CA GLN A 240 11.95 14.44 25.55
C GLN A 240 12.30 15.80 26.18
N GLU A 241 11.65 16.88 25.75
CA GLU A 241 11.85 18.22 26.32
C GLU A 241 11.51 18.25 27.82
N MET A 242 10.39 17.64 28.21
CA MET A 242 10.03 17.53 29.63
C MET A 242 11.04 16.70 30.42
N ALA A 243 11.56 15.61 29.83
CA ALA A 243 12.58 14.80 30.48
C ALA A 243 13.90 15.57 30.67
N ASP A 244 14.32 16.35 29.68
CA ASP A 244 15.55 17.14 29.75
C ASP A 244 15.42 18.34 30.69
N GLN A 245 14.26 19.00 30.73
CA GLN A 245 13.96 20.02 31.75
C GLN A 245 14.00 19.43 33.17
N THR A 246 13.42 18.24 33.36
CA THR A 246 13.45 17.54 34.66
C THR A 246 14.88 17.22 35.08
N ARG A 247 15.71 16.74 34.15
CA ARG A 247 17.14 16.47 34.39
C ARG A 247 17.92 17.74 34.72
N ALA A 248 17.66 18.85 34.02
CA ALA A 248 18.32 20.13 34.29
C ALA A 248 17.99 20.64 35.71
N LEU A 249 16.71 20.61 36.09
CA LEU A 249 16.27 20.99 37.44
C LEU A 249 16.87 20.08 38.52
N GLU A 250 16.96 18.78 38.26
CA GLU A 250 17.59 17.85 39.19
C GLU A 250 19.09 18.13 39.34
N GLN A 251 19.79 18.42 38.24
CA GLN A 251 21.20 18.82 38.26
C GLN A 251 21.41 20.13 39.04
N GLU A 252 20.53 21.12 38.86
CA GLU A 252 20.58 22.37 39.63
C GLU A 252 20.34 22.13 41.12
N ARG A 253 19.39 21.26 41.46
CA ARG A 253 19.12 20.89 42.85
C ARG A 253 20.32 20.21 43.49
N ILE A 254 20.94 19.25 42.80
CA ILE A 254 22.16 18.56 43.25
C ILE A 254 23.31 19.57 43.41
N ALA A 255 23.47 20.50 42.47
CA ALA A 255 24.49 21.54 42.55
C ALA A 255 24.27 22.49 43.74
N ALA A 256 23.02 22.86 44.03
CA ALA A 256 22.64 23.68 45.17
C ALA A 256 22.92 22.96 46.50
N GLU A 257 22.53 21.69 46.62
CA GLU A 257 22.80 20.85 47.80
C GLU A 257 24.32 20.70 48.03
N ARG A 258 25.11 20.54 46.97
CA ARG A 258 26.57 20.49 47.06
C ARG A 258 27.17 21.79 47.57
N ARG A 259 26.74 22.94 47.05
CA ARG A 259 27.19 24.27 47.52
C ARG A 259 26.85 24.52 48.98
N GLU A 260 25.68 24.04 49.44
CA GLU A 260 25.29 24.15 50.85
C GLU A 260 26.17 23.30 51.77
N ARG A 261 26.50 22.06 51.35
CA ARG A 261 27.43 21.18 52.08
C ARG A 261 28.83 21.78 52.18
N GLU A 262 29.35 22.36 51.09
CA GLU A 262 30.64 23.04 51.07
C GLU A 262 30.67 24.24 52.03
N ARG A 263 29.59 25.05 52.07
CA ARG A 263 29.45 26.16 53.02
C ARG A 263 29.40 25.70 54.49
N LYS A 264 28.72 24.59 54.78
CA LYS A 264 28.64 24.05 56.16
C LYS A 264 29.95 23.37 56.58
N GLY A 265 30.61 22.65 55.69
CA GLY A 265 31.87 21.94 55.95
C GLY A 265 33.06 22.87 56.21
N GLY A 266 33.16 24.00 55.50
CA GLY A 266 34.24 24.98 55.71
C GLY A 266 34.21 25.68 57.07
N ARG A 267 33.12 25.58 57.84
CA ARG A 267 32.95 26.23 59.14
C ARG A 267 33.53 25.44 60.32
N ILE A 268 33.97 24.19 60.10
CA ILE A 268 34.47 23.29 61.16
C ILE A 268 36.00 23.37 61.32
N ILE A 269 36.71 24.02 60.39
CA ILE A 269 38.19 24.01 60.33
C ILE A 269 38.81 25.34 60.81
N ASN A 270 37.99 26.33 61.20
CA ASN A 270 38.43 27.56 61.88
C ASN A 270 37.84 27.61 63.29
#